data_AF-A0A2X4TKM8-F1
#
_entry.id   AF-A0A2X4TKM8-F1
#
_cell.length_a   1.000
_cell.length_b   1.000
_cell.length_c   1.000
_cell.angle_alpha   90.00
_cell.angle_beta   90.00
_cell.angle_gamma   90.00
#
_symmetry.space_group_name_H-M   'P 1'
#
loop_
_entity.id
_entity.type
_entity.pdbx_description
1 polymer ?
#
loop_
_entity_poly.entity_id
_entity_poly.type
_entity_poly.pdbx_seq_one_letter_code
_entity_poly.pdbx_strand_id
1 'polypeptide(L)'
;MRLPTRNAEGIRALVSLLAPNTRAIITEPDPVKVHIDNRSGLGAGNWIRLSQRATLGKTAKEACSRVLVTLETEDPGEAEGWLPGGLLHTDLLVLLRVYLGYRSDARLRLTVPVRLLPEPRLGKGRRIQLGRTGLLGLKAGKLSNNRESLTVSLGCYEGLQCSALPPAEDGHYRFN
;
A
#
# COMPACT_ATOMS: atom_id res chain seq x y z
N MET A 1 22.30 5.59 -6.92
CA MET A 1 21.77 4.76 -5.81
C MET A 1 22.92 3.99 -5.16
N ARG A 2 23.64 4.59 -4.19
CA ARG A 2 24.87 4.03 -3.60
C ARG A 2 24.73 3.61 -2.13
N LEU A 3 23.57 3.85 -1.51
CA LEU A 3 23.35 3.52 -0.10
C LEU A 3 22.70 2.14 0.03
N PRO A 4 23.16 1.32 0.99
CA PRO A 4 22.62 -0.03 1.22
C PRO A 4 21.22 0.00 1.84
N THR A 5 20.87 1.08 2.55
CA THR A 5 19.57 1.27 3.18
C THR A 5 18.61 2.02 2.26
N ARG A 6 17.34 1.61 2.29
CA ARG A 6 16.25 2.28 1.58
C ARG A 6 15.53 3.18 2.57
N ASN A 7 15.79 4.48 2.47
CA ASN A 7 15.24 5.48 3.39
C ASN A 7 13.95 6.09 2.82
N ALA A 8 13.14 6.65 3.71
CA ALA A 8 11.97 7.46 3.35
C ALA A 8 12.31 8.62 2.41
N GLU A 9 13.49 9.22 2.55
CA GLU A 9 13.99 10.29 1.66
C GLU A 9 14.09 9.84 0.20
N GLY A 10 14.49 8.60 -0.06
CA GLY A 10 14.55 8.10 -1.43
C GLY A 10 13.17 7.96 -2.05
N ILE A 11 12.16 7.55 -1.27
CA ILE A 11 10.76 7.52 -1.74
C ILE A 11 10.27 8.93 -2.04
N ARG A 12 10.60 9.92 -1.18
CA ARG A 12 10.27 11.34 -1.43
C ARG A 12 10.91 11.84 -2.72
N ALA A 13 12.18 11.52 -2.95
CA ALA A 13 12.89 11.90 -4.17
C ALA A 13 12.27 11.29 -5.43
N LEU A 14 11.81 10.03 -5.37
CA LEU A 14 11.10 9.40 -6.49
C LEU A 14 9.78 10.11 -6.81
N VAL A 15 9.02 10.48 -5.78
CA VAL A 15 7.75 11.23 -5.97
C VAL A 15 8.03 12.61 -6.54
N SER A 16 8.98 13.35 -5.99
CA SER A 16 9.33 14.70 -6.47
C SER A 16 9.89 14.69 -7.89
N LEU A 17 10.51 13.58 -8.35
CA LEU A 17 10.95 13.41 -9.73
C LEU A 17 9.77 13.23 -10.70
N LEU A 18 8.74 12.48 -10.29
CA LEU A 18 7.56 12.20 -11.10
C LEU A 18 6.60 13.39 -11.17
N ALA A 19 6.41 14.06 -10.03
CA ALA A 19 5.41 15.09 -9.85
C ALA A 19 5.97 16.18 -8.92
N PRO A 20 6.48 17.31 -9.46
CA PRO A 20 7.13 18.34 -8.66
C PRO A 20 6.16 19.03 -7.69
N ASN A 21 4.86 19.06 -8.00
CA ASN A 21 3.84 19.69 -7.15
C ASN A 21 3.23 18.72 -6.13
N THR A 22 3.63 17.44 -6.13
CA THR A 22 3.13 16.43 -5.21
C THR A 22 4.07 16.27 -4.01
N ARG A 23 3.52 16.38 -2.79
CA ARG A 23 4.24 16.15 -1.53
C ARG A 23 4.05 14.70 -1.07
N ALA A 24 5.14 14.03 -0.71
CA ALA A 24 5.12 12.69 -0.14
C ALA A 24 5.41 12.71 1.37
N ILE A 25 4.48 12.18 2.14
CA ILE A 25 4.59 11.95 3.58
C ILE A 25 4.69 10.45 3.81
N ILE A 26 5.78 10.01 4.42
CA ILE A 26 6.00 8.63 4.79
C ILE A 26 5.68 8.47 6.27
N THR A 27 4.80 7.53 6.59
CA THR A 27 4.45 7.17 7.96
C THR A 27 4.82 5.72 8.22
N GLU A 28 5.71 5.52 9.19
CA GLU A 28 6.13 4.22 9.69
C GLU A 28 5.90 4.22 11.20
N PRO A 29 5.27 3.17 11.79
CA PRO A 29 4.82 1.92 11.17
C PRO A 29 3.37 1.93 10.64
N ASP A 30 3.06 1.14 9.59
CA ASP A 30 1.69 0.90 9.12
C ASP A 30 1.17 -0.49 9.56
N PRO A 31 0.25 -0.57 10.54
CA PRO A 31 -0.23 -1.86 11.04
C PRO A 31 -1.13 -2.59 10.04
N VAL A 32 -0.77 -3.85 9.76
CA VAL A 32 -1.47 -4.80 8.89
C VAL A 32 -2.06 -5.93 9.74
N LYS A 33 -3.22 -6.45 9.32
CA LYS A 33 -3.77 -7.70 9.86
C LYS A 33 -3.35 -8.83 8.94
N VAL A 34 -2.55 -9.77 9.44
CA VAL A 34 -2.08 -10.95 8.70
C VAL A 34 -2.90 -12.16 9.14
N HIS A 35 -3.31 -13.01 8.19
CA HIS A 35 -4.01 -14.25 8.51
C HIS A 35 -3.04 -15.30 9.04
N ILE A 36 -3.46 -16.08 10.04
CA ILE A 36 -2.65 -17.16 10.60
C ILE A 36 -3.26 -18.48 10.17
N ASP A 37 -2.54 -19.23 9.33
CA ASP A 37 -3.00 -20.52 8.82
C ASP A 37 -3.01 -21.58 9.93
N ASN A 38 -1.91 -21.67 10.70
CA ASN A 38 -1.79 -22.60 11.82
C ASN A 38 -2.19 -21.94 13.14
N ARG A 39 -3.41 -22.25 13.60
CA ARG A 39 -3.95 -21.68 14.84
C ARG A 39 -3.20 -22.18 16.06
N SER A 40 -2.74 -21.23 16.85
CA SER A 40 -2.16 -21.49 18.16
C SER A 40 -3.26 -21.84 19.17
N GLY A 41 -3.13 -22.98 19.85
CA GLY A 41 -4.03 -23.42 20.92
C GLY A 41 -3.29 -23.58 22.25
N LEU A 42 -4.04 -23.67 23.35
CA LEU A 42 -3.51 -23.97 24.69
C LEU A 42 -3.97 -25.36 25.18
N GLY A 43 -4.55 -26.17 24.30
CA GLY A 43 -5.08 -27.50 24.62
C GLY A 43 -3.99 -28.57 24.67
N ALA A 44 -4.23 -29.64 25.43
CA ALA A 44 -3.27 -30.74 25.69
C ALA A 44 -2.60 -31.36 24.44
N GLY A 45 -3.23 -31.29 23.26
CA GLY A 45 -2.68 -31.81 21.99
C GLY A 45 -1.83 -30.82 21.18
N ASN A 46 -1.80 -29.53 21.53
CA ASN A 46 -1.03 -28.50 20.82
C ASN A 46 -0.51 -27.44 21.82
N TRP A 47 0.40 -27.85 22.70
CA TRP A 47 1.01 -26.97 23.69
C TRP A 47 2.02 -26.02 23.05
N ILE A 48 1.68 -24.74 23.03
CA ILE A 48 2.56 -23.68 22.56
C ILE A 48 3.15 -22.92 23.75
N ARG A 49 4.46 -22.71 23.72
CA ARG A 49 5.17 -21.99 24.77
C ARG A 49 4.88 -20.49 24.64
N LEU A 50 4.50 -19.84 25.75
CA LEU A 50 4.27 -18.38 25.79
C LEU A 50 5.52 -17.56 25.42
N SER A 51 6.72 -18.14 25.59
CA SER A 51 7.98 -17.51 25.17
C SER A 51 8.06 -17.25 23.66
N GLN A 52 7.31 -17.99 22.84
CA GLN A 52 7.26 -17.79 21.39
C GLN A 52 6.37 -16.61 20.97
N ARG A 53 5.69 -15.94 21.93
CA ARG A 53 4.74 -14.85 21.67
C ARG A 53 3.70 -15.21 20.59
N ALA A 54 3.24 -16.46 20.63
CA ALA A 54 2.27 -16.98 19.67
C ALA A 54 0.95 -16.20 19.76
N THR A 55 0.45 -15.77 18.61
CA THR A 55 -0.78 -14.99 18.53
C THR A 55 -1.99 -15.91 18.67
N LEU A 56 -2.90 -15.55 19.58
CA LEU A 56 -4.15 -16.26 19.76
C LEU A 56 -5.17 -15.74 18.74
N GLY A 57 -5.76 -16.63 17.93
CA GLY A 57 -6.84 -16.29 17.01
C GLY A 57 -6.51 -16.50 15.54
N LYS A 58 -7.36 -15.94 14.67
CA LYS A 58 -7.28 -16.11 13.20
C LYS A 58 -6.41 -15.05 12.52
N THR A 59 -6.01 -14.00 13.24
CA THR A 59 -5.28 -12.87 12.66
C THR A 59 -4.23 -12.33 13.63
N ALA A 60 -3.02 -12.08 13.12
CA ALA A 60 -1.96 -11.37 13.80
C ALA A 60 -1.93 -9.90 13.36
N LYS A 61 -1.34 -9.03 14.19
CA LYS A 61 -1.05 -7.65 13.82
C LYS A 61 0.45 -7.54 13.54
N GLU A 62 0.80 -7.15 12.33
CA GLU A 62 2.18 -6.88 11.91
C GLU A 62 2.32 -5.38 11.62
N ALA A 63 3.42 -4.76 12.02
CA ALA A 63 3.63 -3.32 11.82
C ALA A 63 5.01 -2.99 11.23
N CYS A 64 5.85 -3.99 10.97
CA CYS A 64 7.25 -3.80 10.58
C CYS A 64 7.49 -3.98 9.08
N SER A 65 6.61 -4.69 8.38
CA SER A 65 6.80 -5.05 6.96
C SER A 65 6.31 -3.98 5.98
N ARG A 66 5.45 -3.06 6.43
CA ARG A 66 4.74 -2.13 5.55
C ARG A 66 4.93 -0.67 5.92
N VAL A 67 5.12 0.13 4.89
CA VAL A 67 5.25 1.59 4.95
C VAL A 67 4.01 2.25 4.37
N LEU A 68 3.52 3.32 5.02
CA LEU A 68 2.44 4.13 4.47
C LEU A 68 3.02 5.34 3.74
N VAL A 69 2.76 5.43 2.43
CA VAL A 69 3.11 6.59 1.60
C VAL A 69 1.83 7.37 1.31
N THR A 70 1.74 8.56 1.87
CA THR A 70 0.65 9.51 1.63
C THR A 70 1.14 10.58 0.68
N LEU A 71 0.50 10.69 -0.47
CA LEU A 71 0.75 11.69 -1.50
C LEU A 71 -0.28 12.80 -1.34
N GLU A 72 0.16 14.05 -1.32
CA GLU A 72 -0.71 15.23 -1.30
C GLU A 72 -0.45 16.03 -2.57
N THR A 73 -1.52 16.33 -3.32
CA THR A 73 -1.41 17.09 -4.57
C THR A 73 -2.48 18.18 -4.63
N GLU A 74 -2.08 19.33 -5.15
CA GLU A 74 -2.93 20.51 -5.35
C GLU A 74 -3.21 20.76 -6.83
N ASP A 75 -2.59 20.00 -7.74
CA ASP A 75 -2.73 20.16 -9.19
C ASP A 75 -3.73 19.13 -9.76
N PRO A 76 -4.78 19.55 -10.50
CA PRO A 76 -5.72 18.63 -11.13
C PRO A 76 -5.05 17.68 -12.12
N GLY A 77 -4.04 18.13 -12.88
CA GLY A 77 -3.38 17.30 -13.89
C GLY A 77 -2.61 16.14 -13.25
N GLU A 78 -1.85 16.44 -12.19
CA GLU A 78 -1.15 15.42 -11.41
C GLU A 78 -2.14 14.52 -10.65
N ALA A 79 -3.20 15.09 -10.09
CA ALA A 79 -4.24 14.32 -9.40
C ALA A 79 -4.86 13.26 -10.31
N GLU A 80 -5.14 13.61 -11.57
CA GLU A 80 -5.63 12.62 -12.55
C GLU A 80 -4.59 11.55 -12.89
N GLY A 81 -3.32 11.92 -13.01
CA GLY A 81 -2.22 10.98 -13.24
C GLY A 81 -1.96 10.02 -12.08
N TRP A 82 -2.27 10.43 -10.85
CA TRP A 82 -2.16 9.60 -9.64
C TRP A 82 -3.30 8.62 -9.44
N LEU A 83 -4.48 8.87 -10.03
CA LEU A 83 -5.61 7.96 -9.94
C LEU A 83 -5.24 6.58 -10.55
N PRO A 84 -5.86 5.49 -10.06
CA PRO A 84 -5.56 4.15 -10.56
C PRO A 84 -5.80 4.06 -12.07
N GLY A 85 -4.73 3.75 -12.81
CA GLY A 85 -4.72 3.73 -14.28
C GLY A 85 -4.10 4.97 -14.94
N GLY A 86 -3.68 5.97 -14.16
CA GLY A 86 -2.87 7.08 -14.65
C GLY A 86 -1.39 6.70 -14.76
N LEU A 87 -0.65 7.44 -15.59
CA LEU A 87 0.77 7.18 -15.89
C LEU A 87 1.67 7.34 -14.65
N LEU A 88 1.43 8.37 -13.83
CA LEU A 88 2.21 8.63 -12.61
C LEU A 88 2.07 7.49 -11.60
N HIS A 89 0.86 6.94 -11.48
CA HIS A 89 0.60 5.78 -10.62
C HIS A 89 1.39 4.55 -11.06
N THR A 90 1.39 4.24 -12.36
CA THR A 90 2.12 3.10 -12.90
C THR A 90 3.63 3.29 -12.80
N ASP A 91 4.13 4.48 -13.10
CA ASP A 91 5.56 4.77 -13.07
C ASP A 91 6.10 4.73 -11.64
N LEU A 92 5.36 5.25 -10.67
CA LEU A 92 5.73 5.14 -9.27
C LEU A 92 5.78 3.67 -8.81
N LEU A 93 4.82 2.83 -9.21
CA LEU A 93 4.86 1.40 -8.88
C LEU A 93 6.08 0.70 -9.48
N VAL A 94 6.51 1.08 -10.68
CA VAL A 94 7.75 0.55 -11.29
C VAL A 94 8.98 1.02 -10.53
N LEU A 95 9.06 2.30 -10.17
CA LEU A 95 10.20 2.85 -9.42
C LEU A 95 10.29 2.27 -8.00
N LEU A 96 9.16 2.10 -7.32
CA LEU A 96 9.11 1.41 -6.02
C LEU A 96 9.60 -0.03 -6.15
N ARG A 97 9.29 -0.71 -7.25
CA ARG A 97 9.77 -2.08 -7.50
C ARG A 97 11.28 -2.16 -7.61
N VAL A 98 11.91 -1.19 -8.26
CA VAL A 98 13.38 -1.12 -8.37
C VAL A 98 14.02 -0.67 -7.05
N TYR A 99 13.37 0.24 -6.32
CA TYR A 99 13.89 0.81 -5.10
C TYR A 99 13.71 -0.11 -3.88
N LEU A 100 12.47 -0.48 -3.54
CA LEU A 100 12.15 -1.35 -2.39
C LEU A 100 12.40 -2.82 -2.70
N GLY A 101 12.15 -3.26 -3.94
CA GLY A 101 12.23 -4.67 -4.31
C GLY A 101 11.32 -5.52 -3.43
N TYR A 102 11.92 -6.51 -2.74
CA TYR A 102 11.28 -7.45 -1.82
C TYR A 102 11.43 -7.07 -0.33
N ARG A 103 12.07 -5.92 -0.02
CA ARG A 103 12.44 -5.58 1.36
C ARG A 103 11.26 -5.12 2.21
N SER A 104 10.34 -4.37 1.62
CA SER A 104 9.17 -3.83 2.33
C SER A 104 8.05 -3.55 1.35
N ASP A 105 6.82 -3.73 1.84
CA ASP A 105 5.62 -3.39 1.10
C ASP A 105 5.26 -1.92 1.33
N ALA A 106 4.60 -1.30 0.35
CA ALA A 106 4.22 0.11 0.43
C ALA A 106 2.74 0.30 0.15
N ARG A 107 2.01 0.87 1.11
CA ARG A 107 0.62 1.27 0.93
C ARG A 107 0.56 2.71 0.45
N LEU A 108 -0.11 2.93 -0.67
CA LEU A 108 -0.22 4.24 -1.30
C LEU A 108 -1.59 4.86 -1.00
N ARG A 109 -1.58 6.08 -0.48
CA ARG A 109 -2.76 6.94 -0.28
C ARG A 109 -2.53 8.26 -0.99
N LEU A 110 -3.59 8.83 -1.53
CA LEU A 110 -3.59 10.13 -2.17
C LEU A 110 -4.60 11.02 -1.49
N THR A 111 -4.17 12.15 -0.95
CA THR A 111 -5.03 13.20 -0.42
C THR A 111 -5.14 14.30 -1.46
N VAL A 112 -6.34 14.50 -2.01
CA VAL A 112 -6.64 15.51 -3.02
C VAL A 112 -7.80 16.37 -2.56
N PRO A 113 -7.80 17.69 -2.81
CA PRO A 113 -8.99 18.49 -2.59
C PRO A 113 -10.15 18.05 -3.51
N VAL A 114 -11.36 18.01 -2.95
CA VAL A 114 -12.55 17.42 -3.59
C VAL A 114 -12.96 18.14 -4.88
N ARG A 115 -12.52 19.39 -5.02
CA ARG A 115 -12.73 20.23 -6.20
C ARG A 115 -11.98 19.73 -7.45
N LEU A 116 -10.91 18.96 -7.25
CA LEU A 116 -10.05 18.46 -8.34
C LEU A 116 -10.39 17.01 -8.73
N LEU A 117 -11.30 16.36 -8.01
CA LEU A 117 -11.69 14.99 -8.32
C LEU A 117 -12.69 14.98 -9.49
N PRO A 118 -12.46 14.12 -10.50
CA PRO A 118 -13.37 14.01 -11.63
C PRO A 118 -14.73 13.49 -11.16
N GLU A 119 -15.81 14.03 -11.74
CA GLU A 119 -17.15 13.53 -11.48
C GLU A 119 -17.24 12.04 -11.85
N PRO A 120 -17.70 11.17 -10.94
CA PRO A 120 -17.84 9.75 -11.25
C PRO A 120 -19.02 9.55 -12.19
N ARG A 121 -18.76 9.66 -13.50
CA ARG A 121 -19.71 9.36 -14.58
C ARG A 121 -19.60 7.89 -14.97
N LEU A 122 -20.72 7.17 -14.88
CA LEU A 122 -20.83 5.81 -15.40
C LEU A 122 -20.73 5.85 -16.93
N GLY A 123 -19.59 5.41 -17.48
CA GLY A 123 -19.35 5.40 -18.92
C GLY A 123 -18.21 4.46 -19.31
N LYS A 124 -18.20 4.02 -20.57
CA LYS A 124 -17.22 3.06 -21.11
C LYS A 124 -15.77 3.57 -21.10
N GLY A 125 -15.55 4.88 -20.96
CA GLY A 125 -14.23 5.51 -21.04
C GLY A 125 -13.41 5.52 -19.74
N ARG A 126 -14.02 5.41 -18.55
CA ARG A 126 -13.28 5.49 -17.27
C ARG A 126 -13.86 4.50 -16.25
N ARG A 127 -13.07 3.48 -15.88
CA ARG A 127 -13.46 2.49 -14.87
C ARG A 127 -13.42 3.11 -13.49
N ILE A 128 -14.58 3.50 -12.97
CA ILE A 128 -14.71 3.95 -11.59
C ILE A 128 -14.52 2.74 -10.67
N GLN A 129 -13.52 2.79 -9.79
CA GLN A 129 -13.35 1.79 -8.75
C GLN A 129 -14.21 2.20 -7.55
N LEU A 130 -15.35 1.52 -7.40
CA LEU A 130 -16.24 1.68 -6.26
C LEU A 130 -15.44 1.41 -4.96
N GLY A 131 -15.60 2.27 -3.97
CA GLY A 131 -14.84 2.24 -2.71
C GLY A 131 -13.45 2.91 -2.76
N ARG A 132 -13.01 3.40 -3.92
CA ARG A 132 -11.75 4.16 -4.07
C ARG A 132 -11.98 5.56 -4.65
N THR A 133 -12.58 5.63 -5.85
CA THR A 133 -12.77 6.90 -6.58
C THR A 133 -14.24 7.27 -6.80
N GLY A 134 -15.18 6.37 -6.46
CA GLY A 134 -16.61 6.60 -6.61
C GLY A 134 -17.20 7.43 -5.48
N LEU A 135 -17.03 8.75 -5.51
CA LEU A 135 -17.68 9.66 -4.56
C LEU A 135 -19.00 10.16 -5.14
N LEU A 136 -20.09 9.49 -4.76
CA LEU A 136 -21.44 9.83 -5.20
C LEU A 136 -22.00 10.98 -4.34
N GLY A 137 -22.74 11.91 -4.97
CA GLY A 137 -23.44 12.98 -4.26
C GLY A 137 -22.75 14.34 -4.21
N LEU A 138 -21.77 14.59 -5.08
CA LEU A 138 -21.22 15.94 -5.28
C LEU A 138 -22.24 16.80 -6.04
N LYS A 139 -23.04 17.60 -5.33
CA LYS A 139 -23.71 18.76 -5.94
C LYS A 139 -22.73 19.93 -5.90
N ALA A 140 -22.25 20.36 -7.07
CA ALA A 140 -21.43 21.56 -7.23
C ALA A 140 -20.11 21.60 -6.41
N GLY A 141 -19.37 20.49 -6.33
CA GLY A 141 -18.02 20.48 -5.75
C GLY A 141 -17.92 20.67 -4.24
N LYS A 142 -19.04 20.57 -3.51
CA LYS A 142 -19.07 20.55 -2.03
C LYS A 142 -19.62 19.22 -1.54
N LEU A 143 -18.82 18.54 -0.73
CA LEU A 143 -19.31 17.47 0.14
C LEU A 143 -20.29 18.07 1.15
N SER A 144 -21.38 17.36 1.44
CA SER A 144 -22.37 17.74 2.48
C SER A 144 -21.75 17.88 3.89
N ASN A 145 -20.51 17.44 4.06
CA ASN A 145 -19.81 17.35 5.34
C ASN A 145 -18.50 18.14 5.32
N ASN A 146 -18.50 19.43 4.90
CA ASN A 146 -17.44 20.44 5.05
C ASN A 146 -15.95 20.01 4.89
N ARG A 147 -15.69 18.88 4.20
CA ARG A 147 -14.36 18.29 4.03
C ARG A 147 -13.82 18.79 2.71
N GLU A 148 -12.75 19.55 2.79
CA GLU A 148 -12.10 20.15 1.63
C GLU A 148 -11.16 19.16 0.93
N SER A 149 -10.62 18.17 1.66
CA SER A 149 -9.74 17.13 1.16
C SER A 149 -10.34 15.73 1.29
N LEU A 150 -10.08 14.89 0.29
CA LEU A 150 -10.44 13.48 0.26
C LEU A 150 -9.17 12.64 0.20
N THR A 151 -9.07 11.65 1.09
CA THR A 151 -8.03 10.63 0.97
C THR A 151 -8.54 9.40 0.22
N VAL A 152 -8.00 9.17 -0.96
CA VAL A 152 -8.21 8.02 -1.83
C VAL A 152 -7.11 6.98 -1.57
N SER A 153 -7.47 5.69 -1.59
CA SER A 153 -6.46 4.61 -1.54
C SER A 153 -6.01 4.28 -2.96
N LEU A 154 -4.71 4.43 -3.25
CA LEU A 154 -4.11 4.14 -4.56
C LEU A 154 -3.62 2.69 -4.69
N GLY A 155 -3.61 1.92 -3.60
CA GLY A 155 -3.33 0.49 -3.60
C GLY A 155 -2.17 0.11 -2.70
N CYS A 156 -1.69 -1.11 -2.87
CA CYS A 156 -0.53 -1.65 -2.19
C CYS A 156 0.47 -2.10 -3.25
N TYR A 157 1.73 -1.73 -3.07
CA TYR A 157 2.85 -2.37 -3.74
C TYR A 157 3.32 -3.51 -2.83
N GLU A 158 3.21 -4.73 -3.35
CA GLU A 158 3.70 -5.95 -2.71
C GLU A 158 4.79 -6.54 -3.61
N GLY A 159 6.01 -6.64 -3.09
CA GLY A 159 7.15 -7.13 -3.86
C GLY A 159 7.15 -8.63 -4.05
N LEU A 160 6.50 -9.36 -3.14
CA LEU A 160 6.37 -10.81 -3.14
C LEU A 160 4.91 -11.20 -2.96
N GLN A 161 4.41 -12.01 -3.88
CA GLN A 161 3.17 -12.74 -3.67
C GLN A 161 3.54 -14.09 -3.05
N CYS A 162 3.45 -14.18 -1.73
CA CYS A 162 3.68 -15.43 -1.00
C CYS A 162 2.55 -16.42 -1.32
N SER A 163 2.72 -17.18 -2.39
CA SER A 163 1.94 -18.38 -2.67
C SER A 163 2.66 -19.58 -2.07
N ALA A 164 1.91 -20.47 -1.42
CA ALA A 164 2.46 -21.69 -0.87
C ALA A 164 2.86 -22.61 -2.03
N LEU A 165 4.16 -22.71 -2.29
CA LEU A 165 4.71 -23.72 -3.20
C LEU A 165 4.90 -25.03 -2.44
N PRO A 166 4.73 -26.20 -3.10
CA PRO A 166 5.06 -27.48 -2.47
C PRO A 166 6.54 -27.48 -2.07
N PRO A 167 6.90 -28.16 -0.96
CA PRO A 167 8.28 -28.23 -0.51
C PRO A 167 9.15 -28.84 -1.61
N ALA A 168 10.26 -28.19 -1.93
CA ALA A 168 11.27 -28.74 -2.82
C ALA A 168 11.96 -29.94 -2.15
N GLU A 169 12.40 -30.93 -2.94
CA GLU A 169 13.18 -32.05 -2.41
C GLU A 169 14.48 -31.54 -1.77
N ASP A 170 14.73 -31.95 -0.52
CA ASP A 170 15.94 -31.60 0.20
C ASP A 170 17.15 -32.27 -0.46
N GLY A 171 18.24 -31.53 -0.63
CA GLY A 171 19.45 -32.04 -1.30
C GLY A 171 20.21 -33.16 -0.57
N HIS A 172 19.73 -33.60 0.61
CA HIS A 172 20.29 -34.69 1.44
C HIS A 172 21.83 -34.70 1.57
N TYR A 173 22.48 -33.53 1.51
CA TYR A 173 23.93 -33.44 1.63
C TYR A 173 24.36 -33.80 3.05
N ARG A 174 25.23 -34.80 3.16
CA ARG A 174 25.93 -35.14 4.41
C ARG A 174 27.22 -34.33 4.45
N PHE A 175 27.29 -33.37 5.36
CA PHE A 175 28.55 -32.71 5.70
C PHE A 175 29.29 -33.62 6.70
N ASN A 176 30.33 -34.30 6.22
CA ASN A 176 31.27 -35.08 7.05
C ASN A 176 32.32 -34.18 7.68
#